data_AF-A0A931ZW85-F1
#
_entry.id   AF-A0A931ZW85-F1
#
_cell.length_a   1.000
_cell.length_b   1.000
_cell.length_c   1.000
_cell.angle_alpha   90.00
_cell.angle_beta   90.00
_cell.angle_gamma   90.00
#
_symmetry.space_group_name_H-M   'P 1'
#
loop_
_entity.id
_entity.type
_entity.pdbx_description
1 polymer ?
#
loop_
_entity_poly.entity_id
_entity_poly.type
_entity_poly.pdbx_seq_one_letter_code
_entity_poly.pdbx_strand_id
1 'polypeptide(L)'
;MLRGGSSEALWLNEAMSHLAEELGGFHFLAQRDTARFSEFVLGDLFNAYKYLKDPGARFALFKSGTGTLEERGAAWLFLRWVVDQFGDDVTRRLSETGLSGANNVAAATGEPVATLLPQWFLANYVSDLPGFTAPSRLNYRTWSFRRTYADLHRQSPTTFDRPFPLEPAVFLGGTFNVSDVLRAGSGDYFLAVQIAGQKGFGLQFMQSSGVPFPSSLPARLNVIRLR
;
A
#
# COMPACT_ATOMS: atom_id res chain seq x y z
N MET A 1 -20.59 -12.72 13.60
CA MET A 1 -19.24 -12.36 14.08
C MET A 1 -19.30 -12.27 15.60
N LEU A 2 -18.59 -13.15 16.33
CA LEU A 2 -18.55 -13.17 17.80
C LEU A 2 -17.51 -12.15 18.29
N ARG A 3 -17.80 -10.85 18.19
CA ARG A 3 -16.94 -9.82 18.80
C ARG A 3 -17.51 -9.47 20.17
N GLY A 4 -16.85 -9.90 21.24
CA GLY A 4 -17.13 -9.44 22.60
C GLY A 4 -16.64 -8.00 22.88
N GLY A 5 -16.59 -7.13 21.87
CA GLY A 5 -15.98 -5.78 21.90
C GLY A 5 -16.66 -4.80 20.93
N SER A 6 -16.09 -3.59 20.78
CA SER A 6 -16.61 -2.52 19.89
C SER A 6 -16.48 -2.87 18.40
N SER A 7 -17.15 -2.11 17.54
CA SER A 7 -17.04 -2.29 16.08
C SER A 7 -15.61 -2.10 15.60
N GLU A 8 -15.22 -2.84 14.56
CA GLU A 8 -13.91 -2.68 13.92
C GLU A 8 -13.68 -1.23 13.46
N ALA A 9 -12.41 -0.82 13.37
CA ALA A 9 -12.07 0.41 12.68
C ALA A 9 -12.49 0.30 11.20
N LEU A 10 -13.17 1.33 10.70
CA LEU A 10 -13.77 1.33 9.36
C LEU A 10 -12.79 0.84 8.28
N TRP A 11 -11.58 1.40 8.20
CA TRP A 11 -10.58 0.99 7.21
C TRP A 11 -10.22 -0.49 7.28
N LEU A 12 -10.13 -1.07 8.48
CA LEU A 12 -9.75 -2.48 8.66
C LEU A 12 -10.94 -3.40 8.35
N ASN A 13 -12.16 -2.95 8.67
CA ASN A 13 -13.37 -3.65 8.27
C ASN A 13 -13.48 -3.76 6.74
N GLU A 14 -13.26 -2.63 6.04
CA GLU A 14 -13.26 -2.59 4.58
C GLU A 14 -12.12 -3.44 4.00
N ALA A 15 -10.91 -3.35 4.58
CA ALA A 15 -9.78 -4.20 4.17
C ALA A 15 -10.12 -5.69 4.23
N MET A 16 -10.75 -6.15 5.32
CA MET A 16 -11.15 -7.55 5.49
C MET A 16 -12.26 -7.95 4.51
N SER A 17 -13.18 -7.05 4.17
CA SER A 17 -14.22 -7.30 3.16
C SER A 17 -13.60 -7.55 1.78
N HIS A 18 -12.71 -6.66 1.34
CA HIS A 18 -12.00 -6.80 0.06
C HIS A 18 -11.10 -8.04 0.04
N LEU A 19 -10.40 -8.33 1.14
CA LEU A 19 -9.64 -9.58 1.25
C LEU A 19 -10.54 -10.83 1.15
N ALA A 20 -11.76 -10.79 1.68
CA ALA A 20 -12.72 -11.89 1.53
C ALA A 20 -13.21 -12.04 0.07
N GLU A 21 -13.39 -10.93 -0.67
CA GLU A 21 -13.67 -10.95 -2.11
C GLU A 21 -12.51 -11.62 -2.87
N GLU A 22 -11.27 -11.25 -2.58
CA GLU A 22 -10.08 -11.89 -3.16
C GLU A 22 -10.04 -13.41 -2.91
N LEU A 23 -10.28 -13.84 -1.66
CA LEU A 23 -10.33 -15.26 -1.30
C LEU A 23 -11.45 -15.99 -2.05
N GLY A 24 -12.62 -15.35 -2.20
CA GLY A 24 -13.71 -15.86 -3.05
C GLY A 24 -13.29 -16.01 -4.51
N GLY A 25 -12.54 -15.04 -5.04
CA GLY A 25 -11.92 -15.12 -6.36
C GLY A 25 -11.01 -16.35 -6.48
N PHE A 26 -10.06 -16.52 -5.57
CA PHE A 26 -9.13 -17.66 -5.61
C PHE A 26 -9.82 -19.01 -5.51
N HIS A 27 -10.95 -19.10 -4.79
CA HIS A 27 -11.77 -20.31 -4.76
C HIS A 27 -12.29 -20.69 -6.16
N PHE A 28 -12.74 -19.73 -6.97
CA PHE A 28 -13.17 -19.98 -8.35
C PHE A 28 -12.00 -20.23 -9.30
N LEU A 29 -10.87 -19.54 -9.10
CA LEU A 29 -9.65 -19.79 -9.87
C LEU A 29 -9.15 -21.22 -9.71
N ALA A 30 -9.20 -21.77 -8.49
CA ALA A 30 -8.84 -23.17 -8.22
C ALA A 30 -9.72 -24.19 -8.97
N GLN A 31 -10.95 -23.79 -9.34
CA GLN A 31 -11.89 -24.57 -10.14
C GLN A 31 -11.75 -24.30 -11.65
N ARG A 32 -10.75 -23.51 -12.06
CA ARG A 32 -10.49 -23.06 -13.44
C ARG A 32 -11.59 -22.14 -14.00
N ASP A 33 -12.41 -21.53 -13.14
CA ASP A 33 -13.40 -20.52 -13.52
C ASP A 33 -12.76 -19.13 -13.47
N THR A 34 -12.08 -18.77 -14.56
CA THR A 34 -11.38 -17.48 -14.68
C THR A 34 -12.33 -16.29 -14.82
N ALA A 35 -13.57 -16.54 -15.27
CA ALA A 35 -14.57 -15.49 -15.40
C ALA A 35 -15.04 -15.03 -14.01
N ARG A 36 -15.46 -15.97 -13.15
CA ARG A 36 -15.82 -15.66 -11.77
C ARG A 36 -14.64 -15.16 -10.94
N PHE A 37 -13.45 -15.70 -11.13
CA PHE A 37 -12.25 -15.12 -10.51
C PHE A 37 -12.16 -13.62 -10.79
N SER A 38 -12.29 -13.23 -12.06
CA SER A 38 -12.22 -11.82 -12.49
C SER A 38 -13.33 -10.96 -11.88
N GLU A 39 -14.56 -11.47 -11.82
CA GLU A 39 -15.69 -10.76 -11.20
C GLU A 39 -15.43 -10.38 -9.74
N PHE A 40 -14.75 -11.24 -8.98
CA PHE A 40 -14.43 -11.00 -7.58
C PHE A 40 -13.25 -10.03 -7.38
N VAL A 41 -12.19 -10.14 -8.19
CA VAL A 41 -10.93 -9.40 -7.93
C VAL A 41 -10.79 -8.09 -8.69
N LEU A 42 -11.54 -7.86 -9.78
CA LEU A 42 -11.37 -6.66 -10.60
C LEU A 42 -11.74 -5.37 -9.86
N GLY A 43 -12.73 -5.42 -8.96
CA GLY A 43 -13.09 -4.29 -8.11
C GLY A 43 -11.93 -3.84 -7.23
N ASP A 44 -11.30 -4.78 -6.54
CA ASP A 44 -10.13 -4.55 -5.68
C ASP A 44 -8.94 -4.00 -6.46
N LEU A 45 -8.63 -4.64 -7.60
CA LEU A 45 -7.55 -4.22 -8.48
C LEU A 45 -7.77 -2.79 -8.99
N PHE A 46 -8.99 -2.42 -9.37
CA PHE A 46 -9.32 -1.09 -9.85
C PHE A 46 -9.26 -0.03 -8.73
N ASN A 47 -9.73 -0.36 -7.53
CA ASN A 47 -9.65 0.50 -6.36
C ASN A 47 -8.20 0.78 -5.97
N ALA A 48 -7.37 -0.27 -5.90
CA ALA A 48 -5.93 -0.16 -5.68
C ALA A 48 -5.23 0.64 -6.77
N TYR A 49 -5.62 0.44 -8.03
CA TYR A 49 -5.07 1.19 -9.15
C TYR A 49 -5.33 2.69 -8.99
N LYS A 50 -6.55 3.08 -8.60
CA LYS A 50 -6.89 4.48 -8.34
C LYS A 50 -6.09 5.06 -7.17
N TYR A 51 -5.92 4.31 -6.09
CA TYR A 51 -5.08 4.73 -4.96
C TYR A 51 -3.62 4.95 -5.37
N LEU A 52 -3.03 4.00 -6.08
CA LEU A 52 -1.62 4.01 -6.44
C LEU A 52 -1.23 5.17 -7.39
N LYS A 53 -2.19 5.78 -8.08
CA LYS A 53 -1.94 6.97 -8.91
C LYS A 53 -1.60 8.21 -8.09
N ASP A 54 -2.15 8.33 -6.88
CA ASP A 54 -1.91 9.46 -5.99
C ASP A 54 -2.05 9.01 -4.52
N PRO A 55 -1.05 8.26 -4.00
CA PRO A 55 -1.14 7.68 -2.67
C PRO A 55 -1.10 8.74 -1.56
N GLY A 56 -0.55 9.94 -1.84
CA GLY A 56 -0.45 11.06 -0.92
C GLY A 56 -1.78 11.75 -0.63
N ALA A 57 -2.71 11.75 -1.59
CA ALA A 57 -4.00 12.45 -1.49
C ALA A 57 -5.05 11.79 -0.59
N ARG A 58 -4.84 10.54 -0.14
CA ARG A 58 -5.84 9.72 0.57
C ARG A 58 -5.33 9.23 1.92
N PHE A 59 -6.22 9.15 2.92
CA PHE A 59 -5.87 8.59 4.23
C PHE A 59 -5.80 7.06 4.13
N ALA A 60 -4.63 6.45 4.38
CA ALA A 60 -4.54 4.99 4.39
C ALA A 60 -5.33 4.34 5.54
N LEU A 61 -5.46 5.05 6.67
CA LEU A 61 -6.19 4.61 7.86
C LEU A 61 -7.41 5.50 8.13
N PHE A 62 -8.31 5.58 7.15
CA PHE A 62 -9.51 6.42 7.20
C PHE A 62 -10.47 6.03 8.33
N LYS A 63 -11.16 7.03 8.91
CA LYS A 63 -11.89 6.88 10.18
C LYS A 63 -13.40 7.12 10.10
N SER A 64 -13.90 7.65 8.98
CA SER A 64 -15.29 8.08 8.85
C SER A 64 -15.78 7.97 7.41
N GLY A 65 -17.10 7.97 7.23
CA GLY A 65 -17.75 7.80 5.92
C GLY A 65 -17.84 6.32 5.53
N THR A 66 -17.98 6.06 4.23
CA THR A 66 -17.94 4.69 3.67
C THR A 66 -16.58 4.34 3.05
N GLY A 67 -15.61 5.25 3.09
CA GLY A 67 -14.34 5.13 2.35
C GLY A 67 -14.51 5.39 0.85
N THR A 68 -13.66 6.23 0.26
CA THR A 68 -13.59 6.35 -1.20
C THR A 68 -13.07 5.05 -1.84
N LEU A 69 -13.20 4.92 -3.16
CA LEU A 69 -12.66 3.75 -3.87
C LEU A 69 -11.14 3.64 -3.69
N GLU A 70 -10.43 4.76 -3.63
CA GLU A 70 -9.00 4.80 -3.36
C GLU A 70 -8.67 4.39 -1.92
N GLU A 71 -9.44 4.86 -0.94
CA GLU A 71 -9.23 4.47 0.46
C GLU A 71 -9.46 2.97 0.67
N ARG A 72 -10.47 2.40 0.00
CA ARG A 72 -10.72 0.95 -0.07
C ARG A 72 -9.54 0.20 -0.72
N GLY A 73 -9.01 0.72 -1.82
CA GLY A 73 -7.84 0.17 -2.49
C GLY A 73 -6.59 0.16 -1.61
N ALA A 74 -6.35 1.25 -0.88
CA ALA A 74 -5.24 1.36 0.08
C ALA A 74 -5.38 0.33 1.22
N ALA A 75 -6.59 0.20 1.77
CA ALA A 75 -6.92 -0.73 2.84
C ALA A 75 -6.70 -2.19 2.41
N TRP A 76 -7.16 -2.57 1.22
CA TRP A 76 -6.92 -3.89 0.65
C TRP A 76 -5.43 -4.15 0.42
N LEU A 77 -4.71 -3.25 -0.25
CA LEU A 77 -3.28 -3.38 -0.51
C LEU A 77 -2.48 -3.59 0.79
N PHE A 78 -2.77 -2.79 1.83
CA PHE A 78 -2.08 -2.91 3.11
C PHE A 78 -2.36 -4.26 3.78
N LEU A 79 -3.63 -4.67 3.89
CA LEU A 79 -3.94 -5.94 4.55
C LEU A 79 -3.47 -7.15 3.74
N ARG A 80 -3.56 -7.11 2.41
CA ARG A 80 -3.01 -8.15 1.52
C ARG A 80 -1.51 -8.30 1.71
N TRP A 81 -0.77 -7.19 1.79
CA TRP A 81 0.66 -7.21 2.12
C TRP A 81 0.89 -7.81 3.52
N VAL A 82 0.11 -7.43 4.53
CA VAL A 82 0.22 -8.00 5.89
C VAL A 82 0.01 -9.53 5.86
N VAL A 83 -1.01 -10.03 5.16
CA VAL A 83 -1.22 -11.48 5.05
C VAL A 83 -0.06 -12.15 4.30
N ASP A 84 0.48 -11.51 3.27
CA ASP A 84 1.72 -11.96 2.62
C ASP A 84 2.92 -11.93 3.56
N GLN A 85 2.97 -11.10 4.59
CA GLN A 85 4.13 -11.04 5.50
C GLN A 85 4.00 -11.95 6.73
N PHE A 86 2.77 -12.25 7.16
CA PHE A 86 2.50 -12.86 8.46
C PHE A 86 1.62 -14.12 8.40
N GLY A 87 1.16 -14.52 7.20
CA GLY A 87 0.41 -15.74 6.96
C GLY A 87 -1.11 -15.57 7.00
N ASP A 88 -1.83 -16.55 6.45
CA ASP A 88 -3.29 -16.49 6.27
C ASP A 88 -4.07 -16.47 7.59
N ASP A 89 -3.49 -17.00 8.66
CA ASP A 89 -4.11 -17.05 9.98
C ASP A 89 -4.19 -15.68 10.67
N VAL A 90 -3.52 -14.65 10.13
CA VAL A 90 -3.72 -13.24 10.51
C VAL A 90 -5.19 -12.86 10.46
N THR A 91 -5.92 -13.27 9.41
CA THR A 91 -7.33 -12.89 9.22
C THR A 91 -8.23 -13.41 10.35
N ARG A 92 -7.95 -14.63 10.82
CA ARG A 92 -8.57 -15.21 12.01
C ARG A 92 -8.20 -14.43 13.26
N ARG A 93 -6.91 -14.13 13.49
CA ARG A 93 -6.45 -13.34 14.65
C ARG A 93 -7.09 -11.94 14.70
N LEU A 94 -7.28 -11.30 13.56
CA LEU A 94 -7.97 -10.01 13.44
C LEU A 94 -9.46 -10.09 13.76
N SER A 95 -10.09 -11.25 13.58
CA SER A 95 -11.52 -11.46 13.82
C SER A 95 -11.82 -11.95 15.25
N GLU A 96 -10.93 -12.74 15.83
CA GLU A 96 -11.09 -13.39 17.13
C GLU A 96 -10.46 -12.57 18.27
N THR A 97 -10.85 -11.31 18.38
CA THR A 97 -10.31 -10.38 19.37
C THR A 97 -11.29 -9.28 19.73
N GLY A 98 -11.09 -8.63 20.88
CA GLY A 98 -11.80 -7.41 21.29
C GLY A 98 -11.09 -6.12 20.86
N LEU A 99 -9.91 -6.21 20.24
CA LEU A 99 -9.14 -5.07 19.75
C LEU A 99 -9.66 -4.58 18.39
N SER A 100 -9.38 -3.32 18.06
CA SER A 100 -9.71 -2.73 16.75
C SER A 100 -8.58 -1.88 16.18
N GLY A 101 -8.65 -1.64 14.86
CA GLY A 101 -7.74 -0.77 14.11
C GLY A 101 -6.27 -1.14 14.30
N ALA A 102 -5.43 -0.13 14.54
CA ALA A 102 -3.98 -0.33 14.63
C ALA A 102 -3.56 -1.24 15.79
N ASN A 103 -4.31 -1.23 16.90
CA ASN A 103 -4.05 -2.12 18.04
C ASN A 103 -4.35 -3.58 17.68
N ASN A 104 -5.40 -3.82 16.88
CA ASN A 104 -5.73 -5.15 16.39
C ASN A 104 -4.61 -5.68 15.47
N VAL A 105 -4.19 -4.88 14.48
CA VAL A 105 -3.06 -5.27 13.60
C VAL A 105 -1.79 -5.53 14.38
N ALA A 106 -1.47 -4.69 15.37
CA ALA A 106 -0.28 -4.89 16.20
C ALA A 106 -0.34 -6.22 16.97
N ALA A 107 -1.49 -6.56 17.55
CA ALA A 107 -1.68 -7.84 18.22
C ALA A 107 -1.63 -9.04 17.26
N ALA A 108 -2.20 -8.90 16.05
CA ALA A 108 -2.25 -9.97 15.06
C ALA A 108 -0.92 -10.21 14.34
N THR A 109 -0.01 -9.24 14.30
CA THR A 109 1.29 -9.33 13.60
C THR A 109 2.48 -9.42 14.56
N GLY A 110 2.32 -8.97 15.81
CA GLY A 110 3.41 -8.74 16.75
C GLY A 110 4.21 -7.46 16.46
N GLU A 111 3.81 -6.66 15.46
CA GLU A 111 4.52 -5.45 15.04
C GLU A 111 3.60 -4.22 15.03
N PRO A 112 4.01 -3.07 15.60
CA PRO A 112 3.21 -1.85 15.53
C PRO A 112 2.96 -1.41 14.08
N VAL A 113 1.76 -0.90 13.78
CA VAL A 113 1.43 -0.35 12.45
C VAL A 113 2.42 0.73 12.01
N ALA A 114 2.97 1.49 12.96
CA ALA A 114 4.00 2.48 12.70
C ALA A 114 5.29 1.89 12.12
N THR A 115 5.61 0.61 12.38
CA THR A 115 6.73 -0.12 11.77
C THR A 115 6.34 -0.69 10.40
N LEU A 116 5.11 -1.20 10.29
CA LEU A 116 4.59 -1.85 9.08
C LEU A 116 4.40 -0.88 7.92
N LEU A 117 3.79 0.29 8.16
CA LEU A 117 3.45 1.24 7.10
C LEU A 117 4.66 1.67 6.24
N PRO A 118 5.80 2.09 6.83
CA PRO A 118 7.02 2.35 6.06
C PRO A 118 7.45 1.25 5.09
N GLN A 119 7.37 -0.01 5.53
CA GLN A 119 7.77 -1.17 4.73
C GLN A 119 6.77 -1.41 3.60
N TRP A 120 5.47 -1.35 3.93
CA TRP A 120 4.40 -1.47 2.94
C TRP A 120 4.46 -0.38 1.86
N PHE A 121 4.74 0.88 2.24
CA PHE A 121 4.94 1.95 1.25
C PHE A 121 6.07 1.58 0.28
N LEU A 122 7.23 1.14 0.76
CA LEU A 122 8.29 0.69 -0.15
C LEU A 122 7.84 -0.51 -1.00
N ALA A 123 7.14 -1.48 -0.41
CA ALA A 123 6.65 -2.68 -1.10
C ALA A 123 5.73 -2.35 -2.28
N ASN A 124 4.85 -1.35 -2.14
CA ASN A 124 3.98 -0.87 -3.22
C ASN A 124 4.73 -0.49 -4.49
N TYR A 125 5.99 -0.06 -4.37
CA TYR A 125 6.82 0.31 -5.50
C TYR A 125 7.79 -0.79 -5.95
N VAL A 126 8.46 -1.45 -4.99
CA VAL A 126 9.61 -2.32 -5.30
C VAL A 126 9.30 -3.80 -5.44
N SER A 127 8.12 -4.26 -5.02
CA SER A 127 7.79 -5.68 -4.89
C SER A 127 8.13 -6.54 -6.10
N ASP A 128 7.73 -6.09 -7.29
CA ASP A 128 7.98 -6.72 -8.58
C ASP A 128 8.62 -5.75 -9.58
N LEU A 129 9.49 -4.87 -9.07
CA LEU A 129 10.24 -3.91 -9.89
C LEU A 129 11.29 -4.64 -10.77
N PRO A 130 11.23 -4.49 -12.11
CA PRO A 130 12.21 -5.12 -12.99
C PRO A 130 13.65 -4.71 -12.68
N GLY A 131 14.57 -5.68 -12.68
CA GLY A 131 15.97 -5.46 -12.38
C GLY A 131 16.31 -5.28 -10.89
N PHE A 132 15.31 -5.33 -10.00
CA PHE A 132 15.50 -5.19 -8.56
C PHE A 132 14.96 -6.40 -7.81
N THR A 133 15.79 -7.02 -6.97
CA THR A 133 15.35 -8.08 -6.06
C THR A 133 14.90 -7.45 -4.76
N ALA A 134 13.59 -7.36 -4.55
CA ALA A 134 13.03 -6.84 -3.32
C ALA A 134 13.43 -7.71 -2.10
N PRO A 135 13.83 -7.09 -0.97
CA PRO A 135 13.90 -7.80 0.31
C PRO A 135 12.57 -8.47 0.63
N SER A 136 12.58 -9.58 1.38
CA SER A 136 11.38 -10.37 1.67
C SER A 136 10.22 -9.54 2.23
N ARG A 137 10.50 -8.60 3.15
CA ARG A 137 9.52 -7.68 3.74
C ARG A 137 8.92 -6.67 2.74
N LEU A 138 9.57 -6.45 1.59
CA LEU A 138 9.16 -5.44 0.61
C LEU A 138 8.52 -6.08 -0.64
N ASN A 139 7.93 -7.26 -0.49
CA ASN A 139 7.35 -8.04 -1.56
C ASN A 139 5.89 -8.43 -1.27
N TYR A 140 5.03 -8.32 -2.26
CA TYR A 140 3.76 -9.02 -2.37
C TYR A 140 4.01 -10.41 -2.97
N ARG A 141 3.64 -11.44 -2.22
CA ARG A 141 3.77 -12.84 -2.63
C ARG A 141 2.58 -13.31 -3.45
N THR A 142 1.40 -12.75 -3.18
CA THR A 142 0.14 -13.15 -3.82
C THR A 142 -0.03 -12.49 -5.20
N TRP A 143 0.37 -11.23 -5.33
CA TRP A 143 0.21 -10.44 -6.56
C TRP A 143 1.54 -9.91 -7.08
N SER A 144 1.69 -9.93 -8.41
CA SER A 144 2.71 -9.17 -9.14
C SER A 144 2.03 -7.95 -9.76
N PHE A 145 1.86 -6.87 -9.00
CA PHE A 145 1.06 -5.72 -9.41
C PHE A 145 1.55 -5.03 -10.68
N ARG A 146 2.86 -4.87 -10.92
CA ARG A 146 3.35 -4.33 -12.21
C ARG A 146 2.93 -5.20 -13.37
N ARG A 147 3.05 -6.52 -13.24
CA ARG A 147 2.63 -7.45 -14.30
C ARG A 147 1.12 -7.42 -14.49
N THR A 148 0.36 -7.55 -13.40
CA THR A 148 -1.11 -7.55 -13.43
C THR A 148 -1.65 -6.27 -14.06
N TYR A 149 -1.15 -5.09 -13.66
CA TYR A 149 -1.60 -3.83 -14.25
C TYR A 149 -1.12 -3.64 -15.69
N ALA A 150 0.07 -4.13 -16.06
CA ALA A 150 0.50 -4.11 -17.45
C ALA A 150 -0.42 -4.97 -18.33
N ASP A 151 -0.88 -6.10 -17.82
CA ASP A 151 -1.82 -7.00 -18.52
C ASP A 151 -3.22 -6.37 -18.62
N LEU A 152 -3.70 -5.72 -17.55
CA LEU A 152 -4.98 -5.01 -17.53
C LEU A 152 -4.98 -3.78 -18.44
N HIS A 153 -3.89 -3.02 -18.49
CA HIS A 153 -3.69 -1.90 -19.41
C HIS A 153 -3.81 -2.35 -20.88
N ARG A 154 -3.20 -3.49 -21.24
CA ARG A 154 -3.32 -4.04 -22.62
C ARG A 154 -4.75 -4.46 -22.96
N GLN A 155 -5.53 -4.89 -21.98
CA GLN A 155 -6.91 -5.34 -22.18
C GLN A 155 -7.92 -4.19 -22.17
N SER A 156 -7.71 -3.17 -21.32
CA SER A 156 -8.62 -2.03 -21.15
C SER A 156 -7.84 -0.74 -20.89
N PRO A 157 -7.20 -0.16 -21.93
CA PRO A 157 -6.34 1.02 -21.78
C PRO A 157 -7.11 2.30 -21.40
N THR A 158 -8.43 2.32 -21.55
CA THR A 158 -9.28 3.44 -21.08
C THR A 158 -9.55 3.39 -19.58
N THR A 159 -9.53 2.19 -18.99
CA THR A 159 -9.81 1.96 -17.56
C THR A 159 -8.51 1.99 -16.75
N PHE A 160 -7.49 1.33 -17.28
CA PHE A 160 -6.13 1.29 -16.78
C PHE A 160 -5.26 2.09 -17.74
N ASP A 161 -5.20 3.40 -17.55
CA ASP A 161 -4.55 4.38 -18.44
C ASP A 161 -3.03 4.26 -18.56
N ARG A 162 -2.38 3.47 -17.71
CA ARG A 162 -0.94 3.20 -17.74
C ARG A 162 -0.63 1.79 -17.22
N PRO A 163 0.48 1.17 -17.66
CA PRO A 163 0.82 -0.21 -17.29
C PRO A 163 1.15 -0.38 -15.79
N PHE A 164 1.50 0.68 -15.09
CA PHE A 164 1.63 0.66 -13.62
C PHE A 164 1.26 2.04 -13.05
N PRO A 165 0.29 2.13 -12.13
CA PRO A 165 -0.28 3.42 -11.70
C PRO A 165 0.69 4.29 -10.90
N LEU A 166 1.61 3.68 -10.14
CA LEU A 166 2.53 4.39 -9.28
C LEU A 166 3.80 4.80 -10.04
N GLU A 167 3.84 6.07 -10.43
CA GLU A 167 4.93 6.70 -11.18
C GLU A 167 5.57 7.83 -10.36
N PRO A 168 6.61 7.54 -9.56
CA PRO A 168 7.31 8.54 -8.76
C PRO A 168 7.93 9.64 -9.64
N ALA A 169 7.93 10.88 -9.16
CA ALA A 169 8.68 11.94 -9.81
C ALA A 169 10.19 11.66 -9.74
N VAL A 170 10.90 11.89 -10.85
CA VAL A 170 12.34 11.61 -11.00
C VAL A 170 13.13 12.92 -10.96
N PHE A 171 14.13 12.99 -10.09
CA PHE A 171 15.04 14.11 -9.97
C PHE A 171 16.48 13.68 -10.29
N LEU A 172 17.08 14.34 -11.29
CA LEU A 172 18.39 13.97 -11.82
C LEU A 172 19.50 14.82 -11.21
N GLY A 173 20.23 14.27 -10.23
CA GLY A 173 21.38 14.93 -9.61
C GLY A 173 21.09 16.32 -9.03
N GLY A 174 22.15 17.00 -8.58
CA GLY A 174 22.05 18.38 -8.09
C GLY A 174 21.20 18.53 -6.83
N THR A 175 20.74 19.75 -6.59
CA THR A 175 19.82 20.09 -5.50
C THR A 175 18.42 20.26 -6.07
N PHE A 176 17.45 19.53 -5.52
CA PHE A 176 16.04 19.68 -5.82
C PHE A 176 15.26 19.82 -4.51
N ASN A 177 14.14 20.52 -4.57
CA ASN A 177 13.22 20.68 -3.44
C ASN A 177 11.83 20.23 -3.88
N VAL A 178 11.16 19.48 -3.01
CA VAL A 178 9.75 19.12 -3.17
C VAL A 178 9.01 19.60 -1.93
N SER A 179 7.87 20.24 -2.13
CA SER A 179 6.98 20.68 -1.06
C SER A 179 5.56 20.33 -1.44
N ASP A 180 4.90 19.55 -0.58
CA ASP A 180 3.49 19.18 -0.75
C ASP A 180 2.83 18.91 0.60
N VAL A 181 1.52 18.66 0.58
CA VAL A 181 0.69 18.33 1.73
C VAL A 181 0.38 16.84 1.76
N LEU A 182 0.94 16.14 2.74
CA LEU A 182 0.62 14.75 3.02
C LEU A 182 -0.57 14.63 3.97
N ARG A 183 -1.55 13.82 3.60
CA ARG A 183 -2.63 13.38 4.50
C ARG A 183 -2.05 12.47 5.59
N ALA A 184 -2.73 12.40 6.74
CA ALA A 184 -2.27 11.56 7.84
C ALA A 184 -2.25 10.07 7.44
N GLY A 185 -1.09 9.43 7.59
CA GLY A 185 -0.90 8.03 7.21
C GLY A 185 -0.83 7.77 5.70
N SER A 186 -0.79 8.82 4.87
CA SER A 186 -0.50 8.70 3.43
C SER A 186 1.00 8.75 3.16
N GLY A 187 1.41 8.68 1.88
CA GLY A 187 2.82 8.78 1.51
C GLY A 187 3.00 9.11 0.04
N ASP A 188 4.10 9.80 -0.26
CA ASP A 188 4.54 10.15 -1.61
C ASP A 188 5.85 9.46 -1.98
N TYR A 189 6.10 9.36 -3.28
CA TYR A 189 7.21 8.62 -3.83
C TYR A 189 8.05 9.51 -4.74
N PHE A 190 9.37 9.46 -4.53
CA PHE A 190 10.33 10.21 -5.31
C PHE A 190 11.52 9.31 -5.66
N LEU A 191 12.04 9.50 -6.87
CA LEU A 191 13.28 8.88 -7.31
C LEU A 191 14.36 9.96 -7.42
N ALA A 192 15.37 9.88 -6.57
CA ALA A 192 16.56 10.70 -6.67
C ALA A 192 17.65 9.90 -7.41
N VAL A 193 18.08 10.37 -8.58
CA VAL A 193 19.08 9.70 -9.42
C VAL A 193 20.46 10.27 -9.12
N GLN A 194 21.35 9.40 -8.62
CA GLN A 194 22.75 9.72 -8.39
C GLN A 194 23.50 9.48 -9.69
N ILE A 195 23.88 10.56 -10.38
CA ILE A 195 24.67 10.42 -11.62
C ILE A 195 26.10 10.02 -11.31
N ALA A 196 26.78 9.39 -12.28
CA ALA A 196 28.16 8.96 -12.14
C ALA A 196 29.07 10.12 -11.66
N GLY A 197 29.93 9.84 -10.68
CA GLY A 197 30.85 10.83 -10.10
C GLY A 197 30.30 11.65 -8.93
N GLN A 198 28.99 11.58 -8.62
CA GLN A 198 28.46 12.19 -7.40
C GLN A 198 28.80 11.37 -6.15
N LYS A 199 29.22 12.04 -5.07
CA LYS A 199 29.63 11.38 -3.82
C LYS A 199 28.46 10.83 -2.98
N GLY A 200 27.25 11.39 -3.11
CA GLY A 200 26.06 10.95 -2.37
C GLY A 200 24.92 11.97 -2.42
N PHE A 201 23.91 11.77 -1.58
CA PHE A 201 22.79 12.70 -1.38
C PHE A 201 22.76 13.24 0.05
N GLY A 202 22.47 14.53 0.19
CA GLY A 202 21.94 15.11 1.42
C GLY A 202 20.42 15.16 1.32
N LEU A 203 19.72 14.74 2.38
CA LEU A 203 18.26 14.78 2.45
C LEU A 203 17.84 15.64 3.64
N GLN A 204 16.95 16.60 3.40
CA GLN A 204 16.33 17.42 4.42
C GLN A 204 14.82 17.21 4.34
N PHE A 205 14.22 16.84 5.47
CA PHE A 205 12.78 16.57 5.55
C PHE A 205 12.19 17.39 6.69
N MET A 206 11.50 18.46 6.32
CA MET A 206 11.05 19.53 7.23
C MET A 206 9.70 20.06 6.78
N GLN A 207 9.10 20.91 7.61
CA GLN A 207 7.91 21.66 7.23
C GLN A 207 8.22 22.66 6.10
N SER A 208 7.20 23.11 5.38
CA SER A 208 7.34 24.12 4.32
C SER A 208 7.89 25.47 4.82
N SER A 209 7.76 25.76 6.12
CA SER A 209 8.37 26.92 6.79
C SER A 209 9.87 26.77 7.09
N GLY A 210 10.49 25.63 6.75
CA GLY A 210 11.91 25.37 6.99
C GLY A 210 12.25 24.97 8.43
N VAL A 211 11.25 24.65 9.27
CA VAL A 211 11.44 24.20 10.65
C VAL A 211 11.20 22.69 10.80
N PRO A 212 11.81 22.01 11.79
CA PRO A 212 11.57 20.59 12.03
C PRO A 212 10.10 20.28 12.31
N PHE A 213 9.66 19.05 12.01
CA PHE A 213 8.33 18.58 12.42
C PHE A 213 8.22 18.49 13.95
N PRO A 214 7.06 18.83 14.55
CA PRO A 214 6.86 18.66 15.99
C PRO A 214 6.82 17.16 16.34
N SER A 215 7.19 16.80 17.57
CA SER A 215 7.16 15.39 18.02
C SER A 215 5.76 14.76 18.00
N SER A 216 4.70 15.57 18.03
CA SER A 216 3.31 15.13 17.88
C SER A 216 2.95 14.72 16.45
N LEU A 217 3.77 15.08 15.46
CA LEU A 217 3.61 14.69 14.06
C LEU A 217 4.80 13.79 13.67
N PRO A 218 4.68 12.46 13.83
CA PRO A 218 5.77 11.53 13.54
C PRO A 218 5.96 11.34 12.03
N ALA A 219 6.38 12.40 11.35
CA ALA A 219 6.70 12.39 9.93
C ALA A 219 7.89 11.45 9.68
N ARG A 220 7.84 10.69 8.57
CA ARG A 220 8.85 9.68 8.25
C ARG A 220 9.34 9.83 6.82
N LEU A 221 10.63 9.61 6.63
CA LEU A 221 11.27 9.47 5.33
C LEU A 221 11.86 8.07 5.24
N ASN A 222 11.39 7.28 4.27
CA ASN A 222 11.87 5.92 4.03
C ASN A 222 12.68 5.90 2.75
N VAL A 223 13.92 5.38 2.82
CA VAL A 223 14.84 5.40 1.69
C VAL A 223 15.25 3.97 1.36
N ILE A 224 15.10 3.60 0.10
CA ILE A 224 15.66 2.37 -0.45
C ILE A 224 16.56 2.72 -1.64
N ARG A 225 17.72 2.08 -1.71
CA ARG A 225 18.64 2.23 -2.83
C ARG A 225 18.27 1.23 -3.93
N LEU A 226 17.92 1.76 -5.09
CA LEU A 226 17.78 1.00 -6.33
C LEU A 226 19.14 1.03 -7.06
N ARG A 227 19.50 -0.03 -7.78
CA ARG A 227 20.77 -0.14 -8.51
C ARG A 227 20.53 -0.19 -10.00
#